data_AF-A0A2E1BRT9-F1
#
_entry.id   AF-A0A2E1BRT9-F1
#
_cell.length_a   1.000
_cell.length_b   1.000
_cell.length_c   1.000
_cell.angle_alpha   90.00
_cell.angle_beta   90.00
_cell.angle_gamma   90.00
#
_symmetry.space_group_name_H-M   'P 1'
#
loop_
_entity.id
_entity.type
_entity.pdbx_description
1 polymer ?
#
loop_
_entity_poly.entity_id
_entity_poly.type
_entity_poly.pdbx_seq_one_letter_code
_entity_poly.pdbx_strand_id
1 'polypeptide(L)' 'MTEVELVQKYSNKLAELNELRDSGMLSFDEYNDLVEDFRDVKAIEADIDDPKLKVFASAVVNSVSSQIKTL' A
#
# COMPACT_ATOMS: atom_id res chain seq x y z
N MET A 1 3.10 8.84 -15.43
CA MET A 1 2.41 8.31 -14.25
C MET A 1 1.40 9.34 -13.80
N THR A 2 0.13 8.94 -13.76
CA THR A 2 -1.04 9.70 -13.32
C THR A 2 -1.43 9.26 -11.90
N GLU A 3 -2.38 9.96 -11.28
CA GLU A 3 -2.97 9.54 -10.00
C GLU A 3 -3.52 8.11 -10.05
N VAL A 4 -4.28 7.78 -11.10
CA VAL A 4 -4.89 6.46 -11.28
C VAL A 4 -3.82 5.36 -11.38
N GLU A 5 -2.78 5.60 -12.17
CA GLU A 5 -1.65 4.66 -12.29
C GLU A 5 -0.90 4.49 -10.96
N LEU A 6 -0.80 5.55 -10.15
CA LEU A 6 -0.17 5.51 -8.84
C LEU A 6 -0.99 4.69 -7.85
N VAL A 7 -2.29 4.93 -7.76
CA VAL A 7 -3.21 4.13 -6.93
C VAL A 7 -3.16 2.66 -7.34
N GLN A 8 -3.19 2.37 -8.64
CA GLN A 8 -3.10 1.00 -9.13
C GLN A 8 -1.77 0.33 -8.76
N LYS A 9 -0.64 1.06 -8.83
CA LYS A 9 0.68 0.55 -8.42
C LYS A 9 0.66 0.08 -6.96
N TYR A 10 0.16 0.90 -6.03
CA TYR A 10 0.11 0.52 -4.62
C TYR A 10 -0.94 -0.55 -4.33
N SER A 11 -2.08 -0.53 -5.02
CA SER A 11 -3.09 -1.59 -4.91
C SER A 11 -2.52 -2.94 -5.35
N ASN A 12 -1.73 -3.00 -6.44
CA ASN A 12 -1.06 -4.22 -6.87
C ASN A 12 -0.03 -4.70 -5.84
N LYS A 13 0.83 -3.81 -5.32
CA LYS A 13 1.79 -4.16 -4.26
C LYS A 13 1.09 -4.76 -3.03
N LEU A 14 -0.04 -4.16 -2.60
CA LEU A 14 -0.80 -4.67 -1.47
C LEU A 14 -1.48 -6.01 -1.79
N ALA A 15 -1.97 -6.19 -3.02
CA ALA A 15 -2.54 -7.46 -3.46
C ALA A 15 -1.50 -8.60 -3.40
N GLU A 16 -0.25 -8.35 -3.79
CA GLU A 16 0.84 -9.32 -3.66
C GLU A 16 1.08 -9.71 -2.19
N LEU A 17 1.12 -8.75 -1.27
CA LEU A 17 1.24 -9.02 0.17
C LEU A 17 0.07 -9.82 0.72
N ASN A 18 -1.15 -9.52 0.26
CA ASN A 18 -2.36 -10.25 0.60
C ASN A 18 -2.28 -11.71 0.13
N GLU A 19 -1.81 -11.96 -1.10
CA GLU A 19 -1.64 -13.31 -1.64
C GLU A 19 -0.57 -14.11 -0.86
N LEU A 20 0.54 -13.47 -0.49
CA LEU A 20 1.57 -14.09 0.34
C LEU A 20 1.04 -14.45 1.73
N ARG A 21 0.17 -13.61 2.31
CA ARG A 21 -0.52 -13.93 3.56
C ARG A 21 -1.51 -15.07 3.39
N ASP A 22 -2.36 -15.02 2.36
CA ASP A 22 -3.41 -16.01 2.11
C ASP A 22 -2.82 -17.40 1.78
N SER A 23 -1.64 -17.45 1.13
CA SER A 23 -0.90 -18.68 0.86
C SER A 23 -0.08 -19.20 2.06
N GLY A 24 -0.09 -18.49 3.18
CA GLY A 24 0.63 -18.87 4.40
C GLY A 24 2.14 -18.62 4.33
N MET A 25 2.63 -17.86 3.34
CA MET A 25 4.04 -17.47 3.25
C MET A 25 4.41 -16.35 4.24
N LEU A 26 3.42 -15.57 4.67
CA LEU A 26 3.56 -14.59 5.75
C LEU A 26 2.69 -14.99 6.94
N SER A 27 3.25 -14.92 8.13
CA SER A 27 2.45 -14.86 9.36
C SER A 27 1.62 -13.57 9.41
N PHE A 28 0.67 -13.49 10.34
CA PHE A 28 -0.15 -12.28 10.48
C PHE A 28 0.69 -11.09 10.94
N ASP A 29 1.65 -11.33 11.83
CA ASP A 29 2.52 -10.29 12.38
C ASP A 29 3.47 -9.76 11.29
N GLU A 30 4.11 -10.64 10.52
CA GLU A 30 4.95 -10.24 9.38
C GLU A 30 4.14 -9.47 8.33
N TYR A 31 2.91 -9.91 8.05
CA TYR A 31 2.02 -9.19 7.15
C TYR A 31 1.69 -7.80 7.68
N ASN A 32 1.36 -7.67 8.98
CA ASN A 32 1.03 -6.38 9.59
C ASN A 32 2.19 -5.39 9.52
N ASP A 33 3.41 -5.86 9.79
CA ASP A 33 4.61 -5.01 9.71
C ASP A 33 4.82 -4.51 8.26
N LEU A 34 4.61 -5.38 7.26
CA LEU A 34 4.78 -5.01 5.85
C LEU A 34 3.71 -4.06 5.31
N VAL A 35 2.48 -4.11 5.84
CA VAL A 35 1.38 -3.24 5.40
C VAL A 35 1.29 -1.93 6.20
N GLU A 36 2.15 -1.72 7.20
CA GLU A 36 2.13 -0.49 8.02
C GLU A 36 2.32 0.76 7.15
N ASP A 37 3.28 0.72 6.21
CA ASP A 37 3.55 1.81 5.27
C ASP A 37 2.35 2.15 4.38
N PHE A 38 1.45 1.19 4.11
CA PHE A 38 0.24 1.41 3.31
C PHE A 38 -0.85 2.15 4.08
N ARG A 39 -0.69 2.32 5.40
CA ARG A 39 -1.57 3.09 6.28
C ARG A 39 -1.04 4.49 6.56
N ASP A 40 0.25 4.74 6.30
CA ASP A 40 0.89 6.03 6.56
C ASP A 40 1.07 6.86 5.28
N VAL A 41 0.40 8.00 5.23
CA VAL A 41 0.53 8.97 4.14
C VAL A 41 1.97 9.42 3.97
N LYS A 42 2.75 9.58 5.05
CA LYS A 42 4.14 10.04 4.98
C LYS A 42 5.08 8.98 4.44
N ALA A 43 4.84 7.71 4.76
CA ALA A 43 5.59 6.59 4.17
C ALA A 43 5.35 6.52 2.65
N ILE A 44 4.08 6.58 2.22
CA ILE A 44 3.73 6.62 0.78
C ILE A 44 4.31 7.86 0.10
N GLU A 45 4.20 9.03 0.73
CA GLU A 45 4.76 10.28 0.21
C GLU A 45 6.29 10.17 0.02
N ALA A 46 6.99 9.49 0.93
CA ALA A 46 8.43 9.26 0.85
C ALA A 46 8.82 8.28 -0.26
N ASP A 47 8.04 7.22 -0.50
CA ASP A 47 8.24 6.21 -1.57
C ASP A 47 7.95 6.76 -2.99
N ILE A 48 7.22 7.89 -3.10
CA ILE A 48 6.95 8.53 -4.38
C ILE A 48 8.14 9.42 -4.80
N ASP A 49 8.83 9.02 -5.86
CA ASP A 49 9.97 9.76 -6.42
C ASP A 49 9.59 11.13 -6.99
N ASP A 50 8.49 11.21 -7.74
CA ASP A 50 8.07 12.45 -8.40
C ASP A 50 7.39 13.39 -7.38
N PRO A 51 7.99 14.55 -7.07
CA PRO A 51 7.43 15.49 -6.10
C PRO A 51 6.03 15.98 -6.47
N LYS A 52 5.68 16.01 -7.76
CA LYS A 52 4.33 16.42 -8.21
C LYS A 52 3.27 15.38 -7.89
N LEU A 53 3.66 14.11 -7.76
CA LEU A 53 2.74 13.01 -7.48
C LEU A 53 2.58 12.75 -5.98
N LYS A 54 3.49 13.26 -5.14
CA LYS A 54 3.40 13.19 -3.67
C LYS A 54 2.08 13.73 -3.11
N VAL A 55 1.47 14.70 -3.79
CA VAL A 55 0.16 15.26 -3.41
C VAL A 55 -0.96 14.20 -3.40
N PHE A 56 -0.80 13.09 -4.13
CA PHE A 56 -1.77 12.00 -4.20
C PHE A 56 -1.55 10.92 -3.14
N ALA A 57 -0.53 11.04 -2.28
CA ALA A 57 -0.23 10.03 -1.25
C ALA A 57 -1.44 9.74 -0.34
N SER A 58 -2.21 10.77 0.03
CA SER A 58 -3.43 10.58 0.82
C SER A 58 -4.53 9.83 0.06
N ALA A 59 -4.70 10.10 -1.24
CA ALA A 59 -5.65 9.37 -2.08
C ALA A 59 -5.26 7.89 -2.21
N VAL A 60 -3.96 7.61 -2.36
CA VAL A 60 -3.42 6.25 -2.36
C VAL A 60 -3.76 5.53 -1.05
N VAL A 61 -3.36 6.08 0.10
CA VAL A 61 -3.62 5.46 1.42
C VAL A 61 -5.10 5.19 1.61
N ASN A 62 -5.98 6.16 1.33
CA ASN A 62 -7.42 5.99 1.45
C ASN A 62 -7.96 4.87 0.55
N SER A 63 -7.41 4.72 -0.66
CA SER A 63 -7.86 3.69 -1.60
C SER A 63 -7.38 2.29 -1.23
N VAL A 64 -6.19 2.15 -0.65
CA VAL A 64 -5.58 0.83 -0.38
C VAL A 64 -5.84 0.35 1.05
N SER A 65 -6.06 1.25 2.02
CA SER A 65 -6.27 0.87 3.43
C SER A 65 -7.45 -0.08 3.63
N SER A 66 -8.50 0.05 2.83
CA SER A 66 -9.69 -0.83 2.87
C SER A 66 -9.42 -2.24 2.33
N GLN A 67 -8.31 -2.45 1.64
CA GLN A 67 -7.91 -3.74 1.06
C GLN A 67 -6.98 -4.53 1.99
N ILE A 68 -6.52 -3.91 3.09
CA ILE A 68 -5.68 -4.55 4.10
C ILE A 68 -6.52 -5.56 4.87
N LYS A 69 -6.02 -6.80 4.98
CA LYS A 69 -6.69 -7.87 5.71
C LYS A 69 -6.66 -7.55 7.21
N THR A 70 -7.82 -7.67 7.85
CA THR A 70 -7.97 -7.66 9.31
C THR A 70 -8.05 -9.10 9.82
N LEU A 71 -7.65 -9.32 11.08
CA LEU A 71 -7.65 -10.62 11.78
C LEU A 71 -8.84 -11.52 11.45
#